data_AF-A0A378TC84-F1
#
_entry.id   AF-A0A378TC84-F1
#
_cell.length_a   1.000
_cell.length_b   1.000
_cell.length_c   1.000
_cell.angle_alpha   90.00
_cell.angle_beta   90.00
_cell.angle_gamma   90.00
#
_symmetry.space_group_name_H-M   'P 1'
#
loop_
_entity.id
_entity.type
_entity.pdbx_description
1 polymer ?
#
loop_
_entity_poly.entity_id
_entity_poly.type
_entity_poly.pdbx_seq_one_letter_code
_entity_poly.pdbx_strand_id
1 'polypeptide(L)'
;MSVAGSSVTAMSTNNDILSALDGIEAGLRTLARQPLEQLRPVDQRALLLRVEEAEKQMAAFDRRLLRTLVTGPKPVQFGDSSWADVLARRLRISVGEAQRRITEALHDEPRSA
;
A
#
# COMPACT_ATOMS: atom_id res chain seq x y z
N MET A 1 -15.75 28.20 16.14
CA MET A 1 -16.63 27.05 15.88
C MET A 1 -16.43 26.58 14.43
N SER A 2 -15.60 25.54 14.21
CA SER A 2 -15.68 24.58 13.08
C SER A 2 -14.50 23.60 13.19
N VAL A 3 -14.66 22.58 14.03
CA VAL A 3 -13.71 21.44 14.16
C VAL A 3 -14.44 20.11 13.91
N ALA A 4 -15.78 20.12 14.00
CA ALA A 4 -16.64 18.95 13.78
C ALA A 4 -16.64 18.48 12.32
N GLY A 5 -16.60 19.39 11.34
CA GLY A 5 -16.65 19.05 9.91
C GLY A 5 -15.42 18.27 9.43
N SER A 6 -14.21 18.68 9.84
CA SER A 6 -12.97 18.02 9.42
C SER A 6 -12.80 16.61 10.00
N SER A 7 -13.31 16.38 11.20
CA SER A 7 -13.22 15.06 11.87
C SER A 7 -14.17 14.03 11.25
N VAL A 8 -15.37 14.44 10.84
CA VAL A 8 -16.35 13.56 10.17
C VAL A 8 -15.89 13.15 8.77
N THR A 9 -15.33 14.09 8.00
CA THR A 9 -14.80 13.79 6.66
C THR A 9 -13.59 12.84 6.70
N ALA A 10 -12.67 13.04 7.66
CA ALA A 10 -11.53 12.14 7.84
C ALA A 10 -11.97 10.72 8.23
N MET A 11 -12.99 10.60 9.09
CA MET A 11 -13.55 9.30 9.50
C MET A 11 -14.23 8.58 8.32
N SER A 12 -15.01 9.29 7.50
CA SER A 12 -15.60 8.74 6.28
C SER A 12 -14.53 8.26 5.30
N THR A 13 -13.49 9.07 5.09
CA THR A 13 -12.37 8.73 4.18
C THR A 13 -11.63 7.46 4.64
N ASN A 14 -11.38 7.33 5.95
CA ASN A 14 -10.77 6.11 6.51
C ASN A 14 -11.66 4.88 6.30
N ASN A 15 -12.98 5.03 6.46
CA ASN A 15 -13.93 3.94 6.25
C ASN A 15 -13.96 3.49 4.78
N ASP A 16 -13.89 4.44 3.84
CA ASP A 16 -13.85 4.14 2.40
C ASP A 16 -12.55 3.41 2.00
N ILE A 17 -11.40 3.84 2.55
CA ILE A 17 -10.10 3.18 2.32
C ILE A 17 -10.10 1.75 2.87
N LEU A 18 -10.59 1.54 4.09
CA LEU A 18 -10.64 0.22 4.72
C LEU A 18 -11.61 -0.70 3.96
N SER A 19 -12.78 -0.20 3.56
CA SER A 19 -13.74 -0.95 2.74
C SER A 19 -13.14 -1.36 1.38
N ALA A 20 -12.37 -0.46 0.74
CA ALA A 20 -11.65 -0.80 -0.48
C ALA A 20 -10.60 -1.90 -0.25
N LEU A 21 -9.87 -1.86 0.86
CA LEU A 21 -8.91 -2.89 1.24
C LEU A 21 -9.58 -4.24 1.51
N ASP A 22 -10.71 -4.24 2.23
CA ASP A 22 -11.53 -5.44 2.47
C ASP A 22 -11.96 -6.09 1.15
N GLY A 23 -12.33 -5.27 0.16
CA GLY A 23 -12.67 -5.71 -1.19
C GLY A 23 -11.49 -6.40 -1.90
N ILE A 24 -10.28 -5.86 -1.77
CA ILE A 24 -9.05 -6.46 -2.32
C ILE A 24 -8.77 -7.80 -1.63
N GLU A 25 -8.82 -7.85 -0.30
CA GLU A 25 -8.58 -9.08 0.47
C GLU A 25 -9.62 -10.18 0.17
N ALA A 26 -10.88 -9.81 -0.02
CA ALA A 26 -11.92 -10.73 -0.47
C ALA A 26 -11.67 -11.24 -1.90
N GLY A 27 -11.23 -10.36 -2.80
CA GLY A 27 -10.83 -10.69 -4.16
C GLY A 27 -9.68 -11.69 -4.21
N LEU A 28 -8.61 -11.44 -3.43
CA LEU A 28 -7.46 -12.35 -3.32
C LEU A 28 -7.86 -13.74 -2.80
N ARG A 29 -8.71 -13.80 -1.78
CA ARG A 29 -9.26 -15.07 -1.29
C ARG A 29 -10.10 -15.79 -2.35
N THR A 30 -10.75 -15.06 -3.24
CA THR A 30 -11.54 -15.63 -4.33
C THR A 30 -10.64 -16.21 -5.42
N LEU A 31 -9.60 -15.46 -5.81
CA LEU A 31 -8.58 -15.90 -6.78
C LEU A 31 -7.84 -17.15 -6.31
N ALA A 32 -7.50 -17.24 -5.02
CA ALA A 32 -6.81 -18.39 -4.44
C ALA A 32 -7.59 -19.72 -4.53
N ARG A 33 -8.89 -19.67 -4.83
CA ARG A 33 -9.77 -20.86 -4.96
C ARG A 33 -10.03 -21.27 -6.42
N GLN A 34 -9.47 -20.54 -7.39
CA GLN A 34 -9.73 -20.81 -8.82
C GLN A 34 -8.78 -21.90 -9.35
N PRO A 35 -9.27 -22.86 -10.15
CA PRO A 35 -8.44 -23.90 -10.75
C PRO A 35 -7.68 -23.35 -11.97
N LEU A 36 -6.50 -22.77 -11.74
CA LEU A 36 -5.68 -22.13 -12.78
C LEU A 36 -5.19 -23.11 -13.86
N GLU A 37 -5.08 -24.39 -13.52
CA GLU A 37 -4.70 -25.48 -14.41
C GLU A 37 -5.75 -25.78 -15.50
N GLN A 38 -7.00 -25.36 -15.30
CA GLN A 38 -8.08 -25.53 -16.28
C GLN A 38 -8.10 -24.40 -17.33
N LEU A 39 -7.32 -23.34 -17.13
CA LEU A 39 -7.22 -22.23 -18.06
C LEU A 39 -6.38 -22.62 -19.28
N ARG A 40 -6.78 -22.16 -20.46
CA ARG A 40 -5.94 -22.27 -21.66
C ARG A 40 -4.67 -21.42 -21.47
N PRO A 41 -3.53 -21.76 -22.08
CA PRO A 41 -2.29 -20.99 -21.95
C PRO A 41 -2.42 -19.49 -22.29
N VAL A 42 -3.27 -19.15 -23.28
CA VAL A 42 -3.54 -17.76 -23.64
C VAL A 42 -4.27 -17.00 -22.52
N ASP A 43 -5.20 -17.66 -21.84
CA ASP A 43 -5.96 -17.07 -20.73
C ASP A 43 -5.09 -16.96 -19.48
N GLN A 44 -4.18 -17.92 -19.25
CA GLN A 44 -3.17 -17.84 -18.17
C GLN A 44 -2.26 -16.63 -18.34
N ARG A 45 -1.76 -16.40 -19.56
CA ARG A 45 -0.92 -15.23 -19.85
C ARG A 45 -1.68 -13.92 -19.68
N ALA A 46 -2.93 -13.85 -20.15
CA ALA A 46 -3.77 -12.67 -19.98
C ALA A 46 -4.06 -12.39 -18.49
N LEU A 47 -4.27 -13.44 -17.70
CA LEU A 47 -4.45 -13.32 -16.25
C LEU A 47 -3.18 -12.81 -15.57
N LEU A 48 -2.00 -13.32 -15.94
CA LEU A 48 -0.73 -12.87 -15.38
C LEU A 48 -0.51 -11.36 -15.58
N LEU A 49 -0.78 -10.84 -16.78
CA LEU A 49 -0.67 -9.40 -17.06
C LEU A 49 -1.60 -8.55 -16.17
N ARG A 50 -2.79 -9.06 -15.85
CA ARG A 50 -3.73 -8.37 -14.96
C ARG A 50 -3.26 -8.40 -13.50
N VAL A 51 -2.63 -9.48 -13.07
CA VAL A 51 -2.02 -9.57 -11.74
C VAL A 51 -0.85 -8.60 -11.62
N GLU A 52 0.05 -8.56 -12.61
CA GLU A 52 1.17 -7.60 -12.65
C GLU A 52 0.69 -6.15 -12.59
N GLU A 53 -0.40 -5.83 -13.30
CA GLU A 53 -0.98 -4.48 -13.23
C GLU A 53 -1.55 -4.18 -11.84
N ALA A 54 -2.27 -5.13 -11.21
CA ALA A 54 -2.76 -4.97 -9.85
C ALA A 54 -1.61 -4.78 -8.83
N GLU A 55 -0.51 -5.52 -8.99
CA GLU A 55 0.70 -5.36 -8.17
C GLU A 55 1.31 -3.96 -8.30
N LYS A 56 1.40 -3.43 -9.53
CA LYS A 56 1.88 -2.05 -9.77
C LYS A 56 1.01 -1.01 -9.09
N GLN A 57 -0.32 -1.15 -9.21
CA GLN A 57 -1.27 -0.23 -8.57
C GLN A 57 -1.16 -0.29 -7.03
N MET A 58 -1.04 -1.49 -6.47
CA MET A 58 -0.84 -1.67 -5.03
C MET A 58 0.50 -1.07 -4.58
N ALA A 59 1.58 -1.28 -5.33
CA ALA A 59 2.89 -0.69 -5.03
C ALA A 59 2.89 0.85 -5.13
N ALA A 60 2.10 1.43 -6.03
CA ALA A 60 1.92 2.88 -6.11
C ALA A 60 1.13 3.42 -4.91
N PHE A 61 0.10 2.71 -4.47
CA PHE A 61 -0.66 3.03 -3.26
C PHE A 61 0.23 2.96 -2.01
N ASP A 62 1.00 1.88 -1.83
CA ASP A 62 1.93 1.71 -0.70
C ASP A 62 2.95 2.85 -0.65
N ARG A 63 3.56 3.19 -1.79
CA ARG A 63 4.50 4.32 -1.89
C ARG A 63 3.86 5.65 -1.49
N ARG A 64 2.62 5.92 -1.93
CA ARG A 64 1.90 7.14 -1.54
C ARG A 64 1.61 7.16 -0.05
N LEU A 65 1.13 6.05 0.52
CA LEU A 65 0.85 5.92 1.95
C LEU A 65 2.13 6.13 2.77
N LEU A 66 3.23 5.49 2.36
CA LEU A 66 4.52 5.61 3.00
C LEU A 66 5.04 7.06 2.94
N ARG A 67 4.96 7.71 1.78
CA ARG A 67 5.30 9.14 1.63
C ARG A 67 4.50 10.00 2.62
N THR A 68 3.17 9.84 2.67
CA THR A 68 2.31 10.58 3.61
C THR A 68 2.69 10.33 5.07
N LEU A 69 3.05 9.09 5.42
CA LEU A 69 3.49 8.74 6.76
C LEU A 69 4.80 9.44 7.12
N VAL A 70 5.83 9.32 6.26
CA VAL A 70 7.18 9.80 6.60
C VAL A 70 7.35 11.32 6.53
N THR A 71 6.49 12.03 5.77
CA THR A 71 6.49 13.49 5.69
C THR A 71 5.59 14.17 6.74
N GLY A 72 4.78 13.40 7.46
CA GLY A 72 3.84 13.92 8.46
C GLY A 72 4.43 13.91 9.88
N PRO A 73 4.00 12.99 10.75
CA PRO A 73 4.41 12.96 12.15
C PRO A 73 5.90 12.61 12.33
N LYS A 74 6.47 12.99 13.47
CA LYS A 74 7.87 12.63 13.79
C LYS A 74 7.96 11.18 14.25
N PRO A 75 9.00 10.41 13.85
CA PRO A 75 9.14 8.98 14.20
C PRO A 75 9.17 8.73 15.72
N VAL A 76 9.60 9.71 16.51
CA VAL A 76 9.60 9.63 17.99
C VAL A 76 8.20 9.39 18.57
N GLN A 77 7.15 9.81 17.88
CA GLN A 77 5.76 9.55 18.27
C GLN A 77 5.39 8.06 18.16
N PHE A 78 6.21 7.27 17.45
CA PHE A 78 6.05 5.83 17.23
C PHE A 78 7.12 5.00 17.94
N GLY A 79 7.95 5.63 18.79
CA GLY A 79 8.91 4.96 19.66
C GLY A 79 10.33 4.82 19.13
N ASP A 80 10.71 5.54 18.06
CA ASP A 80 12.08 5.50 17.50
C ASP A 80 12.62 6.86 17.08
N SER A 81 13.95 6.91 16.93
CA SER A 81 14.66 8.06 16.36
C SER A 81 14.50 8.22 14.84
N SER A 82 14.18 7.15 14.10
CA SER A 82 14.08 7.19 12.64
C SER A 82 12.88 6.43 12.09
N TRP A 83 12.36 6.86 10.94
CA TRP A 83 11.28 6.14 10.25
C TRP A 83 11.71 4.75 9.77
N ALA A 84 12.99 4.55 9.44
CA ALA A 84 13.49 3.24 9.03
C ALA A 84 13.39 2.23 10.20
N ASP A 85 13.71 2.66 11.43
CA ASP A 85 13.59 1.82 12.63
C ASP A 85 12.12 1.49 12.96
N VAL A 86 11.23 2.49 12.85
CA VAL A 86 9.78 2.30 13.05
C VAL A 86 9.26 1.21 12.10
N LEU A 87 9.55 1.33 10.81
CA LEU A 87 9.06 0.42 9.78
C LEU A 87 9.70 -0.96 9.90
N ALA A 88 11.02 -1.04 10.15
CA ALA A 88 11.71 -2.30 10.36
C ALA A 88 11.05 -3.13 11.47
N ARG A 89 10.73 -2.49 12.61
CA ARG A 89 10.03 -3.17 13.70
C ARG A 89 8.60 -3.55 13.34
N ARG A 90 7.82 -2.61 12.80
CA ARG A 90 6.38 -2.80 12.56
C ARG A 90 6.09 -3.79 11.43
N LEU A 91 6.87 -3.73 10.36
CA LEU A 91 6.73 -4.59 9.19
C LEU A 91 7.59 -5.85 9.26
N ARG A 92 8.43 -5.98 10.30
CA ARG A 92 9.38 -7.10 10.49
C ARG A 92 10.30 -7.29 9.28
N ILE A 93 10.87 -6.18 8.81
CA ILE A 93 11.84 -6.12 7.71
C ILE A 93 13.19 -5.61 8.22
N SER A 94 14.25 -5.74 7.43
CA SER A 94 15.53 -5.11 7.77
C SER A 94 15.44 -3.59 7.70
N VAL A 95 16.28 -2.90 8.48
CA VAL A 95 16.40 -1.43 8.41
C VAL A 95 16.82 -0.98 7.01
N GLY A 96 17.69 -1.73 6.33
CA GLY A 96 18.08 -1.43 4.94
C GLY A 96 16.92 -1.53 3.95
N GLU A 97 16.04 -2.52 4.10
CA GLU A 97 14.83 -2.64 3.28
C GLU A 97 13.83 -1.51 3.58
N ALA A 98 13.68 -1.14 4.86
CA ALA A 98 12.87 0.01 5.25
C ALA A 98 13.41 1.31 4.63
N GLN A 99 14.74 1.52 4.68
CA GLN A 99 15.40 2.67 4.07
C GLN A 99 15.14 2.72 2.56
N ARG A 100 15.29 1.59 1.87
CA ARG A 100 15.03 1.48 0.43
C ARG A 100 13.60 1.90 0.09
N ARG A 101 12.60 1.38 0.82
CA ARG A 101 11.19 1.74 0.60
C ARG A 101 10.92 3.23 0.85
N ILE A 102 11.52 3.81 1.88
CA ILE A 102 11.41 5.26 2.16
C ILE A 102 12.02 6.06 1.01
N THR A 103 13.22 5.71 0.56
CA THR A 103 13.88 6.36 -0.59
C THR A 103 13.00 6.28 -1.83
N GLU A 104 12.49 5.09 -2.18
CA GLU A 104 11.59 4.91 -3.31
C GLU A 104 10.31 5.75 -3.17
N ALA A 105 9.69 5.74 -1.99
CA ALA A 105 8.50 6.53 -1.73
C ALA A 105 8.74 8.03 -1.76
N LEU A 106 9.96 8.53 -1.49
CA LEU A 106 10.28 9.96 -1.55
C LEU A 106 10.77 10.42 -2.93
N HIS A 107 11.45 9.56 -3.67
CA HIS A 107 12.08 9.87 -4.95
C HIS A 107 11.27 9.45 -6.19
N ASP A 108 10.08 8.85 -6.01
CA ASP A 108 9.12 8.64 -7.11
C ASP A 108 8.56 10.00 -7.57
N GLU A 109 9.36 10.72 -8.35
CA GLU A 109 8.85 11.68 -9.35
C GLU A 109 8.07 10.86 -10.38
N PRO A 110 6.90 11.31 -10.85
CA PRO A 110 6.24 10.67 -11.97
C PRO A 110 7.23 10.69 -13.14
N ARG A 111 7.75 9.52 -13.53
CA ARG A 111 8.41 9.38 -14.82
C ARG A 111 7.28 9.52 -15.84
N SER A 112 7.01 10.76 -16.25
CA SER A 112 6.23 11.06 -17.44
C SER A 112 6.81 10.21 -18.56
N ALA A 113 6.05 9.21 -18.97
CA ALA A 113 6.22 8.43 -20.18
C ALA A 113 5.05 8.75 -21.09
#